data_AF-A0A841T9H4-F1
#
_entry.id   AF-A0A841T9H4-F1
#
_cell.length_a   1.000
_cell.length_b   1.000
_cell.length_c   1.000
_cell.angle_alpha   90.00
_cell.angle_beta   90.00
_cell.angle_gamma   90.00
#
_symmetry.space_group_name_H-M   'P 1'
#
loop_
_entity.id
_entity.type
_entity.pdbx_description
1 polymer ?
#
loop_
_entity_poly.entity_id
_entity_poly.type
_entity_poly.pdbx_seq_one_letter_code
_entity_poly.pdbx_strand_id
1 'polypeptide(L)'
;MQRSCATAGSAGVQWHLGGIIEGIFGAGGEVILENTAEALGRIVKAAHKTGEYIAETMETDGRRTLVQILAVLQHPTQGDLHHPYDPDAPMFHERRASAYREKVWVQTSAIQPYDGAIPPYEESLKLALEAELEKMDRLQRWAQQCLYRLETLRKDYNV
;
A
#
# COMPACT_ATOMS: atom_id res chain seq x y z
N MET A 1 -49.87 -34.45 23.69
CA MET A 1 -50.25 -34.75 25.08
C MET A 1 -49.67 -33.66 25.95
N GLN A 2 -50.53 -32.86 26.57
CA GLN A 2 -50.18 -31.66 27.34
C GLN A 2 -49.48 -32.01 28.65
N ARG A 3 -48.63 -31.10 29.15
CA ARG A 3 -48.46 -30.64 30.55
C ARG A 3 -47.38 -29.55 30.55
N SER A 4 -47.75 -28.27 30.75
CA SER A 4 -47.93 -27.59 32.06
C SER A 4 -46.57 -27.29 32.70
N CYS A 5 -46.05 -26.07 32.62
CA CYS A 5 -46.29 -24.91 33.49
C CYS A 5 -45.71 -25.08 34.91
N ALA A 6 -44.72 -24.25 35.25
CA ALA A 6 -44.37 -23.86 36.62
C ALA A 6 -43.88 -22.41 36.63
N THR A 7 -44.39 -21.67 37.59
CA THR A 7 -44.41 -20.21 37.76
C THR A 7 -43.41 -19.74 38.82
N ALA A 8 -42.99 -18.48 38.65
CA ALA A 8 -42.73 -17.44 39.66
C ALA A 8 -41.62 -17.61 40.73
N GLY A 9 -40.80 -16.57 40.87
CA GLY A 9 -39.94 -16.35 42.04
C GLY A 9 -39.12 -15.06 41.93
N SER A 10 -39.58 -14.01 42.63
CA SER A 10 -39.00 -12.68 42.77
C SER A 10 -37.65 -12.64 43.50
N ALA A 11 -36.80 -11.67 43.18
CA ALA A 11 -36.29 -10.63 44.11
C ALA A 11 -35.04 -9.96 43.52
N GLY A 12 -35.06 -8.64 43.46
CA GLY A 12 -33.90 -7.84 43.09
C GLY A 12 -32.84 -7.85 44.18
N VAL A 13 -31.59 -7.69 43.76
CA VAL A 13 -30.56 -7.05 44.58
C VAL A 13 -29.81 -6.09 43.69
N GLN A 14 -29.88 -4.84 44.11
CA GLN A 14 -29.22 -3.67 43.56
C GLN A 14 -27.76 -3.66 44.04
N TRP A 15 -26.82 -3.50 43.12
CA TRP A 15 -25.49 -2.96 43.42
C TRP A 15 -25.26 -1.77 42.48
N HIS A 16 -25.10 -0.60 43.08
CA HIS A 16 -24.53 0.58 42.41
C HIS A 16 -23.01 0.54 42.55
N LEU A 17 -22.32 0.85 41.45
CA LEU A 17 -21.32 1.92 41.30
C LEU A 17 -20.22 1.51 40.31
N GLY A 18 -20.05 2.30 39.25
CA GLY A 18 -18.74 2.50 38.63
C GLY A 18 -18.69 2.48 37.10
N GLY A 19 -18.89 3.63 36.46
CA GLY A 19 -18.00 4.05 35.37
C GLY A 19 -18.39 3.79 33.91
N ILE A 20 -19.40 4.52 33.45
CA ILE A 20 -19.53 5.23 32.16
C ILE A 20 -18.44 4.98 31.10
N ILE A 21 -18.82 4.32 30.00
CA ILE A 21 -18.53 4.75 28.62
C ILE A 21 -19.70 4.28 27.74
N GLU A 22 -20.80 5.04 27.78
CA GLU A 22 -21.82 4.93 26.74
C GLU A 22 -21.32 5.66 25.49
N GLY A 23 -21.24 4.94 24.39
CA GLY A 23 -20.94 5.49 23.09
C GLY A 23 -22.02 6.49 22.69
N ILE A 24 -21.61 7.73 22.48
CA ILE A 24 -22.46 8.75 21.89
C ILE A 24 -22.46 8.49 20.38
N PHE A 25 -23.51 7.83 19.90
CA PHE A 25 -23.93 7.90 18.50
C PHE A 25 -24.41 9.34 18.23
N GLY A 26 -23.48 10.19 17.79
CA GLY A 26 -23.78 11.52 17.28
C GLY A 26 -24.36 11.41 15.87
N ALA A 27 -25.67 11.66 15.75
CA ALA A 27 -26.31 11.94 14.46
C ALA A 27 -25.80 13.30 13.95
N GLY A 28 -24.82 13.25 13.05
CA GLY A 28 -24.22 14.42 12.42
C GLY A 28 -22.94 13.98 11.75
N GLY A 29 -22.97 13.84 10.42
CA GLY A 29 -21.81 13.52 9.61
C GLY A 29 -20.83 14.69 9.61
N GLU A 30 -20.11 14.85 10.70
CA GLU A 30 -18.93 15.70 10.79
C GLU A 30 -17.72 14.77 10.70
N VAL A 31 -17.16 14.68 9.49
CA VAL A 31 -15.83 14.13 9.30
C VAL A 31 -14.91 15.02 10.11
N ILE A 32 -14.41 14.50 11.23
CA ILE A 32 -13.32 15.16 11.96
C ILE A 32 -12.20 15.32 10.94
N LEU A 33 -11.96 16.57 10.52
CA LEU A 33 -10.76 16.95 9.81
C LEU A 33 -9.62 16.67 10.78
N GLU A 34 -9.06 15.45 10.71
CA GLU A 34 -7.82 15.13 11.39
C GLU A 34 -6.84 16.25 11.06
N ASN A 35 -6.39 16.91 12.13
CA ASN A 35 -5.73 18.18 12.09
C ASN A 35 -4.50 18.08 11.15
N THR A 36 -4.54 18.76 10.01
CA THR A 36 -3.55 18.59 8.93
C THR A 36 -2.12 18.89 9.38
N ALA A 37 -1.97 19.64 10.48
CA ALA A 37 -0.70 19.94 11.14
C ALA A 37 -0.10 18.74 11.92
N GLU A 38 -0.93 17.82 12.43
CA GLU A 38 -0.47 16.64 13.19
C GLU A 38 0.06 15.51 12.29
N ALA A 39 -0.14 15.62 10.97
CA ALA A 39 0.31 14.64 10.00
C ALA A 39 1.77 14.85 9.55
N LEU A 40 2.39 15.99 9.87
CA LEU A 40 3.77 16.32 9.47
C LEU A 40 4.80 15.62 10.37
N GLY A 41 5.99 15.34 9.83
CA GLY A 41 7.05 14.57 10.50
C GLY A 41 6.75 13.08 10.71
N ARG A 42 5.63 12.56 10.17
CA ARG A 42 5.29 11.14 10.26
C ARG A 42 6.06 10.33 9.22
N ILE A 43 6.42 9.11 9.61
CA ILE A 43 7.01 8.14 8.70
C ILE A 43 5.90 7.40 7.98
N VAL A 44 6.00 7.37 6.66
CA VAL A 44 4.97 6.84 5.78
C VAL A 44 5.59 6.02 4.65
N LYS A 45 4.79 5.12 4.09
CA LYS A 45 5.03 4.55 2.77
C LYS A 45 4.38 5.45 1.73
N ALA A 46 5.12 5.78 0.68
CA ALA A 46 4.65 6.60 -0.42
C ALA A 46 4.92 5.91 -1.76
N ALA A 47 3.89 5.82 -2.61
CA ALA A 47 4.03 5.36 -3.98
C ALA A 47 4.32 6.55 -4.92
N HIS A 48 5.39 6.45 -5.70
CA HIS A 48 5.77 7.47 -6.67
C HIS A 48 6.37 6.82 -7.91
N LYS A 49 5.84 7.14 -9.10
CA LYS A 49 6.42 6.71 -10.38
C LYS A 49 6.65 5.19 -10.48
N THR A 50 5.69 4.41 -9.97
CA THR A 50 5.70 2.93 -9.82
C THR A 50 6.69 2.34 -8.81
N GLY A 51 7.53 3.16 -8.18
CA GLY A 51 8.30 2.75 -7.00
C GLY A 51 7.52 2.98 -5.70
N GLU A 52 7.97 2.31 -4.63
CA GLU A 52 7.44 2.47 -3.27
C GLU A 52 8.59 2.81 -2.33
N TYR A 53 8.36 3.78 -1.44
CA TYR A 53 9.41 4.38 -0.62
C TYR A 53 8.95 4.56 0.82
N ILE A 54 9.89 4.46 1.77
CA ILE A 54 9.70 5.01 3.12
C ILE A 54 10.11 6.47 3.08
N ALA A 55 9.25 7.34 3.58
CA ALA A 55 9.46 8.78 3.52
C ALA A 55 8.92 9.48 4.77
N GLU A 56 9.41 10.68 5.01
CA GLU A 56 8.90 11.57 6.05
C GLU A 56 8.01 12.63 5.42
N THR A 57 6.83 12.87 5.98
CA THR A 57 5.92 13.93 5.53
C THR A 57 6.44 15.32 5.92
N MET A 58 6.58 16.22 4.96
CA MET A 58 7.13 17.57 5.18
C MET A 58 6.05 18.64 5.17
N GLU A 59 5.19 18.63 4.15
CA GLU A 59 4.15 19.64 3.89
C GLU A 59 2.95 18.99 3.22
N THR A 60 1.78 19.62 3.26
CA THR A 60 0.60 19.14 2.52
C THR A 60 -0.28 20.28 2.06
N ASP A 61 -0.84 20.14 0.84
CA ASP A 61 -1.85 21.03 0.28
C ASP A 61 -3.29 20.44 0.42
N GLY A 62 -3.43 19.35 1.19
CA GLY A 62 -4.65 18.58 1.38
C GLY A 62 -4.87 17.49 0.31
N ARG A 63 -4.54 17.77 -0.95
CA ARG A 63 -4.66 16.79 -2.05
C ARG A 63 -3.39 15.97 -2.21
N ARG A 64 -2.25 16.63 -2.03
CA ARG A 64 -0.91 16.10 -2.13
C ARG A 64 -0.15 16.38 -0.86
N THR A 65 0.84 15.54 -0.62
CA THR A 65 1.77 15.70 0.50
C THR A 65 3.17 15.67 -0.08
N LEU A 66 3.99 16.63 0.34
CA LEU A 66 5.41 16.67 0.07
C LEU A 66 6.07 15.70 1.03
N VAL A 67 6.74 14.70 0.49
CA VAL A 67 7.44 13.70 1.30
C VAL A 67 8.94 13.74 0.99
N GLN A 68 9.76 13.53 2.00
CA GLN A 68 11.21 13.40 1.87
C GLN A 68 11.59 11.92 1.90
N ILE A 69 12.22 11.42 0.84
CA ILE A 69 12.56 10.00 0.72
C ILE A 69 13.68 9.61 1.70
N LEU A 70 13.45 8.54 2.46
CA LEU A 70 14.40 7.99 3.42
C LEU A 70 14.96 6.64 2.98
N ALA A 71 14.13 5.77 2.42
CA ALA A 71 14.53 4.43 1.95
C ALA A 71 13.63 3.95 0.79
N VAL A 72 14.11 2.95 0.05
CA VAL A 72 13.40 2.36 -1.10
C VAL A 72 12.84 0.99 -0.70
N LEU A 73 11.54 0.79 -0.83
CA LEU A 73 10.87 -0.50 -0.62
C LEU A 73 10.74 -1.28 -1.92
N GLN A 74 10.38 -0.58 -3.00
CA GLN A 74 10.22 -1.17 -4.32
C GLN A 74 10.86 -0.27 -5.38
N HIS A 75 11.72 -0.86 -6.21
CA HIS A 75 12.34 -0.14 -7.32
C HIS A 75 11.29 0.17 -8.39
N PRO A 76 11.30 1.37 -9.02
CA PRO A 76 10.39 1.67 -10.11
C PRO A 76 10.56 0.71 -11.29
N THR A 77 9.42 0.32 -11.87
CA THR A 77 9.37 -0.49 -13.10
C THR A 77 10.02 0.28 -14.25
N GLN A 78 10.69 -0.43 -15.16
CA GLN A 78 11.31 0.18 -16.35
C GLN A 78 10.31 0.30 -17.50
N GLY A 79 10.63 1.13 -18.50
CA GLY A 79 9.82 1.32 -19.70
C GLY A 79 8.91 2.55 -19.65
N ASP A 80 7.89 2.55 -20.51
CA ASP A 80 6.94 3.66 -20.63
C ASP A 80 5.81 3.55 -19.59
N LEU A 81 5.49 4.66 -18.93
CA LEU A 81 4.35 4.72 -18.00
C LEU A 81 3.00 4.81 -18.71
N HIS A 82 2.98 5.30 -19.95
CA HIS A 82 1.77 5.40 -20.76
C HIS A 82 1.46 4.08 -21.48
N HIS A 83 2.49 3.28 -21.76
CA HIS A 83 2.39 1.97 -22.40
C HIS A 83 3.07 0.91 -21.52
N PRO A 84 2.48 0.60 -20.34
CA PRO A 84 3.07 -0.35 -19.42
C PRO A 84 3.14 -1.74 -20.05
N TYR A 85 4.28 -2.41 -19.86
CA TYR A 85 4.55 -3.77 -20.35
C TYR A 85 4.64 -3.93 -21.88
N ASP A 86 4.73 -2.82 -22.62
CA ASP A 86 4.98 -2.86 -24.06
C ASP A 86 6.51 -2.90 -24.33
N PRO A 87 7.07 -4.02 -24.82
CA PRO A 87 8.49 -4.10 -25.14
C PRO A 87 8.86 -3.27 -26.38
N ASP A 88 7.89 -2.94 -27.24
CA ASP A 88 8.07 -2.20 -28.49
C ASP A 88 7.61 -0.74 -28.36
N ALA A 89 7.46 -0.26 -27.12
CA ALA A 89 7.08 1.11 -26.83
C ALA A 89 8.02 2.10 -27.55
N PRO A 90 7.50 3.19 -28.16
CA PRO A 90 8.32 4.16 -28.90
C PRO A 90 9.45 4.78 -28.08
N MET A 91 9.29 4.84 -26.75
CA MET A 91 10.30 5.32 -25.81
C MET A 91 10.40 4.40 -24.59
N PHE A 92 11.39 3.51 -24.59
CA PHE A 92 11.70 2.67 -23.43
C PHE A 92 12.68 3.39 -22.50
N HIS A 93 12.15 4.08 -21.50
CA HIS A 93 12.96 4.90 -20.59
C HIS A 93 13.59 4.08 -19.46
N GLU A 94 14.86 4.37 -19.16
CA GLU A 94 15.46 4.05 -17.87
C GLU A 94 14.77 4.87 -16.76
N ARG A 95 14.40 4.22 -15.67
CA ARG A 95 13.74 4.85 -14.52
C ARG A 95 14.52 4.55 -13.26
N ARG A 96 15.15 5.61 -12.71
CA ARG A 96 15.88 5.55 -11.45
C ARG A 96 14.92 5.70 -10.28
N ALA A 97 15.22 5.02 -9.17
CA ALA A 97 14.57 5.27 -7.89
C ALA A 97 14.76 6.74 -7.44
N SER A 98 13.78 7.28 -6.72
CA SER A 98 13.92 8.60 -6.09
C SER A 98 15.08 8.61 -5.10
N ALA A 99 15.91 9.66 -5.16
CA ALA A 99 17.16 9.76 -4.43
C ALA A 99 16.94 9.98 -2.93
N TYR A 100 17.95 9.63 -2.13
CA TYR A 100 17.95 9.92 -0.70
C TYR A 100 17.72 11.41 -0.45
N ARG A 101 16.80 11.74 0.44
CA ARG A 101 16.36 13.10 0.80
C ARG A 101 15.76 13.91 -0.35
N GLU A 102 15.49 13.31 -1.50
CA GLU A 102 14.69 13.93 -2.55
C GLU A 102 13.30 14.25 -1.98
N LYS A 103 12.78 15.44 -2.30
CA LYS A 103 11.44 15.87 -1.90
C LYS A 103 10.51 15.73 -3.10
N VAL A 104 9.46 14.95 -2.95
CA VAL A 104 8.50 14.66 -4.03
C VAL A 104 7.08 14.90 -3.58
N TRP A 105 6.26 15.47 -4.45
CA TRP A 105 4.83 15.59 -4.24
C TRP A 105 4.14 14.30 -4.68
N VAL A 106 3.48 13.65 -3.73
CA VAL A 106 2.65 12.46 -3.99
C VAL A 106 1.20 12.77 -3.66
N GLN A 107 0.24 12.09 -4.30
CA GLN A 107 -1.16 12.21 -3.91
C GLN A 107 -1.29 11.70 -2.47
N THR A 108 -2.03 12.42 -1.63
CA THR A 108 -2.21 12.01 -0.22
C THR A 108 -2.87 10.64 -0.10
N SER A 109 -3.70 10.26 -1.07
CA SER A 109 -4.30 8.92 -1.18
C SER A 109 -3.29 7.78 -1.47
N ALA A 110 -2.08 8.12 -1.94
CA ALA A 110 -1.02 7.17 -2.24
C ALA A 110 -0.02 7.01 -1.07
N ILE A 111 -0.40 7.50 0.11
CA ILE A 111 0.40 7.47 1.33
C ILE A 111 -0.26 6.55 2.34
N GLN A 112 0.55 5.75 3.04
CA GLN A 112 0.10 4.87 4.11
C GLN A 112 1.02 5.03 5.33
N PRO A 113 0.51 4.94 6.56
CA PRO A 113 1.35 4.92 7.76
C PRO A 113 2.41 3.81 7.70
N TYR A 114 3.59 4.08 8.26
CA TYR A 114 4.68 3.11 8.34
C TYR A 114 5.29 3.07 9.74
N ASP A 115 5.10 1.95 10.43
CA ASP A 115 5.61 1.73 11.80
C ASP A 115 6.83 0.79 11.83
N GLY A 116 7.40 0.46 10.67
CA GLY A 116 8.55 -0.43 10.56
C GLY A 116 9.89 0.26 10.81
N ALA A 117 10.97 -0.53 10.83
CA ALA A 117 12.32 0.00 10.89
C ALA A 117 12.70 0.66 9.56
N ILE A 118 13.39 1.80 9.61
CA ILE A 118 13.88 2.50 8.42
C ILE A 118 15.29 1.98 8.11
N PRO A 119 15.49 1.16 7.05
CA PRO A 119 16.83 0.70 6.68
C PRO A 119 17.65 1.85 6.09
N PRO A 120 19.00 1.72 6.05
CA PRO A 120 19.85 2.64 5.30
C PRO A 120 19.44 2.71 3.82
N TYR A 121 19.40 3.92 3.27
CA TYR A 121 18.95 4.13 1.90
C TYR A 121 19.68 3.25 0.88
N GLU A 122 21.02 3.20 0.94
CA GLU A 122 21.84 2.46 -0.03
C GLU A 122 21.57 0.95 0.01
N GLU A 123 21.42 0.39 1.21
CA GLU A 123 21.07 -1.02 1.40
C GLU A 123 19.67 -1.32 0.86
N SER A 124 18.70 -0.46 1.19
CA SER A 124 17.33 -0.60 0.72
C SER A 124 17.21 -0.50 -0.80
N LEU A 125 17.94 0.42 -1.44
CA LEU A 125 17.99 0.58 -2.89
C LEU A 125 18.58 -0.65 -3.55
N LYS A 126 19.68 -1.19 -3.02
CA LYS A 126 20.31 -2.39 -3.55
C LYS A 126 19.35 -3.58 -3.51
N LEU A 127 18.72 -3.81 -2.35
CA LEU A 127 17.76 -4.90 -2.18
C LEU A 127 16.55 -4.76 -3.11
N ALA A 128 16.00 -3.55 -3.22
CA ALA A 128 14.85 -3.29 -4.09
C ALA A 128 15.19 -3.50 -5.58
N LEU A 129 16.41 -3.12 -6.00
CA LEU A 129 16.89 -3.34 -7.36
C LEU A 129 17.12 -4.82 -7.65
N GLU A 130 17.78 -5.55 -6.75
CA GLU A 130 17.99 -7.00 -6.86
C GLU A 130 16.66 -7.76 -6.96
N ALA A 131 15.67 -7.38 -6.15
CA ALA A 131 14.34 -7.97 -6.20
C ALA A 131 13.62 -7.73 -7.53
N GLU A 132 13.72 -6.52 -8.11
CA GLU A 132 13.10 -6.24 -9.42
C GLU A 132 13.83 -7.00 -10.55
N LEU A 133 15.16 -7.12 -10.48
CA LEU A 133 15.94 -7.93 -11.42
C LEU A 133 15.53 -9.42 -11.36
N GLU A 134 15.43 -9.99 -10.16
CA GLU A 134 15.00 -11.38 -9.98
C GLU A 134 13.58 -11.61 -10.50
N LYS A 135 12.66 -10.68 -10.24
CA LYS A 135 11.29 -10.71 -10.75
C LYS A 135 11.27 -10.71 -12.29
N MET A 136 12.08 -9.88 -12.94
CA MET A 136 12.18 -9.83 -14.40
C MET A 136 12.78 -11.13 -14.97
N ASP A 137 13.83 -11.67 -14.35
CA ASP A 137 14.41 -12.96 -14.75
C ASP A 137 13.38 -14.10 -14.65
N ARG A 138 12.63 -14.16 -13.55
CA ARG A 138 11.56 -15.15 -13.37
C ARG A 138 10.48 -15.00 -14.44
N LEU A 139 10.07 -13.77 -14.76
CA LEU A 139 9.07 -13.50 -15.78
C LEU A 139 9.56 -13.93 -17.17
N GLN A 140 10.82 -13.63 -17.51
CA GLN A 140 11.45 -14.06 -18.76
C GLN A 140 11.44 -15.59 -18.90
N ARG A 141 11.88 -16.32 -17.87
CA ARG A 141 11.88 -17.80 -17.87
C ARG A 141 10.48 -18.38 -18.01
N TRP A 142 9.50 -17.81 -17.31
CA TRP A 142 8.10 -18.22 -17.44
C TRP A 142 7.56 -17.97 -18.85
N ALA A 143 7.81 -16.78 -19.42
CA ALA A 143 7.35 -16.42 -20.76
C ALA A 143 7.95 -17.36 -21.83
N GLN A 144 9.24 -17.67 -21.74
CA GLN A 144 9.89 -18.66 -22.62
C GLN A 144 9.22 -20.04 -22.53
N GLN A 145 8.89 -20.49 -21.32
CA GLN A 145 8.21 -21.77 -21.13
C GLN A 145 6.80 -21.76 -21.72
N CYS A 146 6.06 -20.66 -21.58
CA CYS A 146 4.74 -20.49 -22.20
C CYS A 146 4.83 -20.53 -23.73
N LEU A 147 5.74 -19.77 -24.32
CA LEU A 147 5.95 -19.75 -25.78
C LEU A 147 6.27 -21.14 -26.33
N TYR A 148 7.13 -21.90 -25.66
CA TYR A 148 7.43 -23.28 -26.04
C TYR A 148 6.19 -24.18 -26.06
N ARG A 149 5.30 -24.06 -25.06
CA ARG A 149 4.07 -24.86 -24.99
C ARG A 149 3.06 -24.42 -26.05
N LEU A 150 2.90 -23.12 -26.25
CA LEU A 150 2.03 -22.57 -27.28
C LEU A 150 2.47 -23.00 -28.68
N GLU A 151 3.78 -23.07 -28.94
CA GLU A 151 4.31 -23.59 -30.21
C GLU A 151 3.97 -25.06 -30.45
N THR A 152 3.92 -25.85 -29.37
CA THR A 152 3.49 -27.26 -29.45
C THR A 152 2.01 -27.33 -29.80
N LEU A 153 1.17 -26.59 -29.08
CA LEU A 153 -0.27 -26.52 -29.34
C LEU A 153 -0.58 -25.99 -30.74
N ARG A 154 0.20 -25.03 -31.25
CA ARG A 154 0.06 -24.50 -32.60
C ARG A 154 0.16 -25.60 -33.66
N LYS A 155 1.13 -26.51 -33.50
CA LYS A 155 1.28 -27.70 -34.38
C LYS A 155 0.10 -28.65 -34.23
N ASP A 156 -0.33 -28.92 -33.00
CA ASP A 156 -1.45 -29.82 -32.72
C ASP A 156 -2.78 -29.30 -33.30
N TYR A 157 -2.97 -27.97 -33.29
CA TYR A 157 -4.15 -27.31 -33.85
C TYR A 157 -4.05 -27.07 -35.35
N ASN A 158 -2.89 -27.33 -35.96
CA ASN A 158 -2.61 -27.06 -37.37
C ASN A 158 -2.91 -25.60 -37.77
N VAL A 159 -2.48 -24.66 -36.93
CA VAL A 159 -2.56 -23.19 -37.15
C VAL A 159 -1.18 -22.54 -37.25
#